data_AF-A0A925HVL2-F1
#
_entry.id   AF-A0A925HVL2-F1
#
_cell.length_a   1.000
_cell.length_b   1.000
_cell.length_c   1.000
_cell.angle_alpha   90.00
_cell.angle_beta   90.00
_cell.angle_gamma   90.00
#
_symmetry.space_group_name_H-M   'P 1'
#
loop_
_entity.id
_entity.type
_entity.pdbx_description
1 polymer ?
#
loop_
_entity_poly.entity_id
_entity_poly.type
_entity_poly.pdbx_seq_one_letter_code
_entity_poly.pdbx_strand_id
1 'polypeptide(L)' 'MRKCLGSTAFALLFCIVAKAQPVINSFSPDKGPVGSIVTISGTNLAAVDNIVYFGLVKAVINSSTNETLTVTVPAGATQG' A
#
# COMPACT_ATOMS: atom_id res chain seq x y z
N MET A 1 7.94 -1.89 17.63
CA MET A 1 9.22 -2.05 18.37
C MET A 1 10.27 -2.58 17.41
N ARG A 2 11.06 -1.68 16.82
CA ARG A 2 12.12 -2.02 15.87
C ARG A 2 13.37 -2.42 16.66
N LYS A 3 13.70 -3.70 16.70
CA LYS A 3 14.95 -4.19 17.32
C LYS A 3 15.93 -4.58 16.20
N CYS A 4 16.58 -3.59 15.59
CA CYS A 4 17.88 -3.80 14.94
C CYS A 4 18.90 -3.65 16.10
N LEU A 5 19.00 -4.68 16.96
CA LEU A 5 19.88 -4.67 18.13
C LEU A 5 21.27 -5.14 17.68
N GLY A 6 22.24 -4.24 17.85
CA GLY A 6 23.56 -4.30 17.23
C GLY A 6 24.36 -5.55 17.59
N SER A 7 25.12 -6.02 16.60
CA SER A 7 26.31 -6.80 16.84
C SER A 7 27.41 -6.22 15.95
N THR A 8 28.52 -5.90 16.61
CA THR A 8 29.65 -5.13 16.12
C THR A 8 30.44 -5.92 15.08
N ALA A 9 30.33 -5.58 13.81
CA ALA A 9 31.40 -5.72 12.81
C ALA A 9 30.94 -5.06 11.50
N PHE A 10 31.89 -4.39 10.86
CA PHE A 10 31.79 -3.76 9.56
C PHE A 10 31.29 -4.76 8.49
N ALA A 11 30.00 -4.76 8.20
CA ALA A 11 29.41 -5.46 7.06
C ALA A 11 28.23 -4.62 6.55
N LEU A 12 28.35 -4.21 5.29
CA LEU A 12 27.35 -3.59 4.41
C LEU A 12 25.97 -3.40 5.04
N LEU A 13 25.56 -2.13 5.15
CA LEU A 13 24.28 -1.64 5.66
C LEU A 13 23.08 -2.24 4.89
N PHE A 14 22.77 -3.50 5.17
CA PHE A 14 21.51 -4.16 4.85
C PHE A 14 21.00 -4.70 6.19
N CYS A 15 20.40 -3.82 7.02
CA CYS A 15 19.35 -4.30 7.91
C CYS A 15 18.27 -4.75 6.92
N ILE A 16 18.26 -6.04 6.58
CA ILE A 16 17.20 -6.71 5.83
C ILE A 16 15.93 -6.54 6.67
N VAL A 17 15.30 -5.38 6.53
CA VAL A 17 13.95 -5.16 7.01
C VAL A 17 13.12 -6.06 6.12
N ALA A 18 12.86 -7.29 6.59
CA ALA A 18 11.86 -8.16 6.01
C ALA A 18 10.53 -7.43 6.13
N LYS A 19 10.23 -6.60 5.13
CA LYS A 19 9.00 -5.86 5.01
C LYS A 19 7.95 -6.91 4.71
N ALA A 20 7.09 -7.19 5.68
CA ALA A 20 6.02 -8.16 5.51
C ALA A 20 5.20 -7.78 4.26
N GLN A 21 4.87 -8.79 3.45
CA GLN A 21 4.17 -8.55 2.18
C GLN A 21 2.81 -7.91 2.47
N PRO A 22 2.42 -6.89 1.69
CA PRO A 22 1.09 -6.31 1.80
C PRO A 22 0.06 -7.35 1.37
N VAL A 23 -0.97 -7.55 2.19
CA VAL A 23 -2.10 -8.43 1.89
C VAL A 23 -3.35 -7.58 1.82
N ILE A 24 -4.11 -7.71 0.73
CA ILE A 24 -5.41 -7.06 0.57
C ILE A 24 -6.49 -8.09 0.96
N ASN A 25 -7.33 -7.74 1.92
CA ASN A 25 -8.41 -8.60 2.38
C ASN A 25 -9.73 -8.21 1.70
N SER A 26 -9.99 -6.91 1.58
CA SER A 26 -11.21 -6.39 0.97
C SER A 26 -11.02 -4.95 0.49
N PHE A 27 -11.94 -4.49 -0.36
CA PHE A 27 -12.03 -3.10 -0.76
C PHE A 27 -13.49 -2.70 -0.96
N SER A 28 -13.81 -1.44 -0.70
CA SER A 28 -15.16 -0.90 -0.87
C SER A 28 -15.13 0.63 -1.11
N PRO A 29 -15.97 1.15 -2.01
CA PRO A 29 -16.87 0.43 -2.91
C PRO A 29 -16.10 -0.38 -3.99
N ASP A 30 -16.74 -1.42 -4.53
CA ASP A 30 -16.19 -2.25 -5.62
C ASP A 30 -16.29 -1.53 -6.97
N LYS A 31 -17.29 -0.64 -7.12
CA LYS A 31 -17.49 0.20 -8.31
C LYS A 31 -17.85 1.62 -7.92
N GLY A 32 -17.45 2.57 -8.74
CA GLY A 32 -17.79 3.98 -8.57
C GLY A 32 -17.31 4.83 -9.75
N PRO A 33 -17.86 6.04 -9.91
CA PRO A 33 -17.36 6.99 -10.90
C PRO A 33 -15.91 7.41 -10.60
N VAL A 34 -15.27 8.01 -11.61
CA VAL A 34 -13.97 8.68 -11.46
C VAL A 34 -14.05 9.70 -10.32
N GLY A 35 -13.04 9.72 -9.46
CA GLY A 35 -12.99 10.57 -8.28
C GLY A 35 -13.62 9.98 -7.02
N SER A 36 -14.26 8.81 -7.10
CA SER A 36 -14.70 8.10 -5.89
C SER A 36 -13.54 7.66 -5.03
N ILE A 37 -13.75 7.64 -3.71
CA ILE A 37 -12.79 7.16 -2.72
C ILE A 37 -13.05 5.67 -2.49
N VAL A 38 -12.06 4.84 -2.75
CA VAL A 38 -12.06 3.41 -2.43
C VAL A 38 -11.21 3.18 -1.20
N THR A 39 -11.78 2.48 -0.23
CA THR A 39 -11.08 2.04 0.97
C THR A 39 -10.68 0.60 0.79
N ILE A 40 -9.39 0.32 0.90
CA ILE A 40 -8.78 -1.01 0.83
C ILE A 40 -8.36 -1.40 2.24
N SER A 41 -8.84 -2.55 2.72
CA SER A 41 -8.52 -3.10 4.02
C SER A 41 -7.62 -4.33 3.88
N GLY A 42 -6.65 -4.47 4.76
CA GLY A 42 -5.62 -5.49 4.63
C GLY A 42 -4.61 -5.51 5.77
N THR A 43 -3.40 -5.99 5.49
CA THR A 43 -2.28 -5.97 6.44
C THR A 43 -0.99 -5.52 5.75
N ASN A 44 -0.09 -4.92 6.53
CA ASN A 44 1.19 -4.38 6.07
C ASN A 44 1.07 -3.33 4.95
N LEU A 45 -0.04 -2.58 4.93
CA LEU A 45 -0.33 -1.58 3.90
C LEU A 45 0.38 -0.24 4.13
N ALA A 46 1.15 -0.03 5.21
CA ALA A 46 1.83 1.24 5.50
C ALA A 46 3.16 1.45 4.74
N ALA A 47 3.29 0.86 3.55
CA ALA A 47 4.48 0.98 2.74
C ALA A 47 4.70 2.42 2.23
N VAL A 48 5.94 2.90 2.33
CA VAL A 48 6.34 4.23 1.81
C VAL A 48 6.08 4.34 0.29
N ASP A 49 6.24 3.24 -0.44
CA ASP A 49 6.11 3.18 -1.91
C ASP A 49 4.93 2.30 -2.35
N ASN A 50 3.76 2.47 -1.74
CA ASN A 50 2.56 1.81 -2.26
C ASN A 50 2.23 2.30 -3.66
N ILE A 51 1.84 1.38 -4.53
CA ILE A 51 1.33 1.69 -5.86
C ILE A 51 0.06 0.88 -6.06
N VAL A 52 -1.02 1.57 -6.42
CA VAL A 52 -2.33 0.96 -6.71
C VAL A 52 -2.70 1.27 -8.15
N TYR A 53 -3.20 0.27 -8.87
CA TYR A 53 -3.68 0.40 -10.23
C TYR A 53 -5.14 -0.02 -10.31
N PHE A 54 -5.95 0.80 -10.98
CA PHE A 54 -7.29 0.43 -11.43
C PHE A 54 -7.21 0.09 -12.91
N GLY A 55 -7.13 -1.21 -13.22
CA GLY A 55 -6.80 -1.69 -14.56
C GLY A 55 -5.40 -1.25 -14.97
N LEU A 56 -5.30 -0.41 -16.01
CA LEU A 56 -4.04 0.12 -16.53
C LEU A 56 -3.67 1.51 -15.97
N VAL A 57 -4.53 2.10 -15.12
CA VAL A 57 -4.35 3.48 -14.66
C VAL A 57 -3.89 3.50 -13.21
N LYS A 58 -2.81 4.24 -12.93
CA LYS A 58 -2.29 4.44 -11.58
C LYS A 58 -3.25 5.31 -10.77
N ALA A 59 -3.62 4.83 -9.59
CA ALA A 59 -4.45 5.55 -8.63
C ALA A 59 -3.64 6.55 -7.81
N VAL A 60 -4.32 7.57 -7.28
CA VAL A 60 -3.76 8.45 -6.25
C VAL A 60 -4.06 7.85 -4.89
N ILE A 61 -3.04 7.72 -4.04
CA ILE A 61 -3.19 7.26 -2.65
C ILE A 61 -3.39 8.49 -1.77
N ASN A 62 -4.49 8.53 -1.03
CA ASN A 62 -4.84 9.63 -0.13
C ASN A 62 -4.28 9.40 1.28
N SER A 63 -4.40 8.17 1.79
CA SER A 63 -3.85 7.79 3.10
C SER A 63 -3.48 6.31 3.12
N SER A 64 -2.47 5.97 3.93
CA SER A 64 -1.95 4.62 4.08
C SER A 64 -1.64 4.37 5.55
N THR A 65 -2.26 3.34 6.12
CA THR A 65 -1.99 2.80 7.45
C THR A 65 -1.61 1.32 7.32
N ASN A 66 -1.28 0.66 8.43
CA ASN A 66 -0.93 -0.75 8.40
C ASN A 66 -2.09 -1.65 7.93
N GLU A 67 -3.33 -1.21 8.16
CA GLU A 67 -4.55 -2.02 7.95
C GLU A 67 -5.48 -1.43 6.89
N THR A 68 -5.36 -0.14 6.60
CA THR A 68 -6.26 0.58 5.69
C THR A 68 -5.47 1.45 4.72
N LEU A 69 -5.92 1.48 3.47
CA LEU A 69 -5.38 2.29 2.40
C LEU A 69 -6.53 2.94 1.65
N THR A 70 -6.55 4.27 1.59
CA THR A 70 -7.58 5.01 0.83
C THR A 70 -6.98 5.52 -0.46
N VAL A 71 -7.70 5.27 -1.57
CA VAL A 71 -7.27 5.64 -2.91
C VAL A 71 -8.41 6.30 -3.66
N THR A 72 -8.08 7.23 -4.55
CA THR A 72 -9.06 7.87 -5.45
C THR A 72 -9.06 7.15 -6.80
N VAL A 73 -10.25 6.83 -7.31
CA VAL A 73 -10.44 6.24 -8.64
C VAL A 73 -9.96 7.24 -9.70
N PRO A 74 -8.93 6.91 -10.50
CA PRO A 74 -8.36 7.83 -11.47
C PRO A 74 -9.22 7.93 -12.74
N ALA A 75 -9.06 9.03 -13.48
CA ALA A 75 -9.70 9.19 -14.78
C ALA A 75 -9.17 8.13 -15.77
N GLY A 76 -10.08 7.45 -16.46
CA GLY A 76 -9.71 6.39 -17.41
C GLY A 76 -9.60 4.98 -16.80
N ALA A 77 -9.91 4.81 -15.51
CA ALA A 77 -10.20 3.49 -14.95
C ALA A 77 -11.42 2.90 -15.69
N THR A 78 -11.15 2.09 -16.70
CA THR A 78 -12.13 1.58 -17.67
C THR A 78 -12.74 0.26 -17.22
N GLN A 79 -12.11 -0.42 -16.26
CA GLN A 79 -12.60 -1.66 -15.69
C GLN A 79 -12.38 -1.66 -14.16
N GLY A 80 -13.50 -1.63 -13.45
CA GLY A 80 -13.66 -1.82 -12.00
C GLY A 80 -15.06 -2.38 -11.79
#